data_AF-A0A9E5Z2C4-F1
#
_entry.id   AF-A0A9E5Z2C4-F1
#
_cell.length_a   1.000
_cell.length_b   1.000
_cell.length_c   1.000
_cell.angle_alpha   90.00
_cell.angle_beta   90.00
_cell.angle_gamma   90.00
#
_symmetry.space_group_name_H-M   'P 1'
#
loop_
_entity.id
_entity.type
_entity.pdbx_description
1 polymer ?
#
loop_
_entity_poly.entity_id
_entity_poly.type
_entity_poly.pdbx_seq_one_letter_code
_entity_poly.pdbx_strand_id
1 'polypeptide(L)' 'ELRDEDEVLSWNGDRVAPKESRAYNPAFDITPSDLITAIITERRIIRPQLGEQI' A
#
# COMPACT_ATOMS: atom_id res chain seq x y z
N GLU A 1 -2.62 4.14 -7.55
CA GLU A 1 -3.92 4.83 -7.70
C GLU A 1 -3.98 5.95 -6.68
N LEU A 2 -4.46 7.13 -7.05
CA LEU A 2 -4.82 8.18 -6.09
C LEU A 2 -6.32 8.09 -5.86
N ARG A 3 -6.72 7.87 -4.61
CA ARG A 3 -8.12 7.70 -4.21
C ARG A 3 -8.67 9.01 -3.65
N ASP A 4 -9.98 9.03 -3.45
CA ASP A 4 -10.68 10.17 -2.89
C ASP A 4 -10.07 10.55 -1.53
N GLU A 5 -9.86 11.84 -1.29
CA GLU A 5 -9.33 12.34 -0.03
C GLU A 5 -10.31 12.14 1.13
N ASP A 6 -11.60 11.98 0.85
CA ASP A 6 -12.62 11.74 1.86
C ASP A 6 -12.41 10.43 2.64
N GLU A 7 -11.71 9.44 2.08
CA GLU A 7 -11.32 8.22 2.81
C GLU A 7 -10.36 8.51 3.98
N VAL A 8 -9.62 9.62 3.91
CA VAL A 8 -8.70 10.10 4.95
C VAL A 8 -9.36 11.18 5.81
N LEU A 9 -10.16 12.06 5.20
CA LEU A 9 -10.77 13.21 5.89
C LEU A 9 -12.00 12.83 6.72
N SER A 10 -12.64 11.69 6.42
CA SER A 10 -13.88 11.24 7.05
C SER A 10 -13.84 9.74 7.41
N TRP A 11 -14.58 9.36 8.45
CA TRP A 11 -14.76 7.97 8.86
C TRP A 11 -16.23 7.71 9.17
N ASN A 12 -16.81 6.66 8.59
CA ASN A 12 -18.22 6.29 8.76
C ASN A 12 -19.22 7.44 8.45
N GLY A 13 -18.90 8.29 7.48
CA GLY A 13 -19.72 9.45 7.09
C GLY A 13 -19.52 10.69 7.96
N ASP A 14 -18.77 10.60 9.06
CA ASP A 14 -18.44 11.73 9.92
C ASP A 14 -17.06 12.28 9.60
N ARG A 15 -16.92 13.60 9.54
CA ARG A 15 -15.64 14.26 9.27
C ARG A 15 -14.72 14.17 10.49
N VAL A 16 -13.49 13.67 10.29
CA VAL A 16 -12.48 13.49 11.36
C VAL A 16 -11.27 14.42 11.22
N ALA A 17 -11.15 15.15 10.11
CA ALA A 17 -10.11 16.16 9.87
C ALA A 17 -10.66 17.60 9.89
N PRO A 18 -9.85 18.63 10.21
CA PRO A 18 -10.25 20.04 10.14
C PRO A 18 -10.85 20.46 8.79
N LYS A 19 -11.74 21.47 8.80
CA LYS A 19 -12.60 21.82 7.66
C LYS A 19 -11.85 22.12 6.35
N GLU A 20 -10.65 22.69 6.45
CA GLU A 20 -9.87 23.14 5.30
C GLU A 20 -8.68 22.21 4.99
N SER A 21 -8.57 21.07 5.70
CA SER A 21 -7.56 20.05 5.41
C SER A 21 -7.81 19.41 4.05
N ARG A 22 -6.71 19.12 3.34
CA ARG A 22 -6.66 18.29 2.13
C ARG A 22 -5.84 17.04 2.44
N ALA A 23 -6.13 15.93 1.75
CA ALA A 23 -5.36 14.70 1.93
C ALA A 23 -4.58 14.32 0.67
N TYR A 24 -3.43 13.68 0.90
CA TYR A 24 -2.73 12.92 -0.13
C TYR A 24 -3.00 11.45 0.12
N ASN A 25 -3.76 10.81 -0.77
CA ASN A 25 -4.26 9.44 -0.57
C ASN A 25 -3.84 8.48 -1.70
N PRO A 26 -2.54 8.13 -1.84
CA PRO A 26 -2.13 7.03 -2.70
C PRO A 26 -2.54 5.68 -2.07
N ALA A 27 -3.25 4.85 -2.83
CA ALA A 27 -3.75 3.56 -2.34
C ALA A 27 -2.65 2.50 -2.15
N PHE A 28 -1.53 2.65 -2.86
CA PHE A 28 -0.45 1.67 -2.90
C PHE A 28 0.91 2.39 -2.97
N ASP A 29 1.92 1.74 -2.41
CA ASP A 29 3.33 2.06 -2.62
C ASP A 29 4.06 0.88 -3.28
N ILE A 30 5.36 1.03 -3.49
CA ILE A 30 6.24 -0.02 -4.02
C ILE A 30 7.21 -0.42 -2.92
N THR A 31 7.24 -1.72 -2.60
CA THR A 31 8.29 -2.31 -1.76
C THR A 31 9.41 -2.87 -2.64
N PRO A 32 10.65 -2.34 -2.54
CA PRO A 32 11.83 -2.92 -3.20
C PRO A 32 12.06 -4.40 -2.84
N SER A 33 12.57 -5.18 -3.79
CA SER A 33 12.70 -6.64 -3.64
C SER A 33 13.72 -7.09 -2.60
N ASP A 34 14.72 -6.26 -2.31
CA ASP A 34 15.72 -6.49 -1.27
C ASP A 34 15.10 -6.43 0.15
N LEU A 35 13.94 -5.79 0.30
CA LEU A 35 13.17 -5.77 1.55
C LEU A 35 12.22 -6.97 1.70
N ILE A 36 12.15 -7.87 0.72
CA ILE A 36 11.22 -9.02 0.72
C ILE A 36 11.97 -10.33 0.99
N THR A 37 11.69 -10.98 2.12
CA THR A 37 12.29 -12.28 2.48
C THR A 37 11.86 -13.40 1.53
N ALA A 38 10.56 -13.47 1.20
CA ALA A 38 10.03 -14.48 0.30
C ALA A 38 8.70 -14.04 -0.33
N ILE A 39 8.44 -14.52 -1.53
CA ILE A 39 7.15 -14.43 -2.23
C ILE A 39 6.56 -15.83 -2.29
N ILE A 40 5.38 -16.02 -1.69
CA ILE A 40 4.67 -17.31 -1.67
C ILE A 40 3.65 -17.33 -2.81
N THR A 41 3.74 -18.33 -3.67
CA THR A 41 2.78 -18.59 -4.75
C THR A 41 2.16 -19.97 -4.60
N GLU A 42 1.17 -20.30 -5.42
CA GLU A 42 0.53 -21.63 -5.45
C GLU A 42 1.48 -22.75 -5.90
N ARG A 43 2.63 -22.41 -6.49
CA ARG A 43 3.59 -23.36 -7.05
C ARG A 43 4.82 -23.54 -6.17
N ARG A 44 5.31 -22.46 -5.55
CA ARG A 44 6.60 -22.45 -4.84
C ARG A 44 6.77 -21.23 -3.93
N ILE A 45 7.86 -21.25 -3.17
CA ILE A 45 8.40 -20.08 -2.47
C ILE A 45 9.55 -19.52 -3.31
N ILE A 46 9.51 -18.23 -3.63
CA ILE A 46 10.59 -17.47 -4.31
C ILE A 46 11.32 -16.63 -3.26
N ARG A 47 12.65 -16.66 -3.25
CA ARG A 47 13.52 -15.87 -2.37
C ARG A 47 14.34 -14.87 -3.21
N PRO A 48 13.87 -13.61 -3.36
CA PRO A 48 14.56 -12.61 -4.19
C PRO A 48 16.02 -12.37 -3.77
N GLN A 49 16.31 -12.47 -2.48
CA GLN A 49 17.64 -12.32 -1.89
C GLN A 49 18.63 -13.40 -2.34
N LEU A 50 18.13 -14.56 -2.79
CA LEU A 50 18.93 -15.64 -3.38
C LEU A 50 19.00 -15.52 -4.92
N GLY A 51 18.51 -14.42 -5.50
CA GLY A 51 18.44 -14.20 -6.94
C GLY A 51 17.31 -14.95 -7.64
N GLU A 52 16.39 -15.56 -6.90
CA GLU A 52 15.24 -16.26 -7.49
C GLU A 52 14.24 -15.26 -8.07
N GLN A 53 13.73 -15.56 -9.27
CA GLN A 53 12.76 -14.72 -9.97
C GLN A 53 11.39 -15.38 -10.00
N ILE A 54 10.34 -14.56 -10.20
CA ILE A 54 8.94 -14.97 -10.28
C ILE A 54 8.72 -15.88 -11.49
#